data_AF-L0R8E6-F1
#
_entry.id   AF-L0R8E6-F1
#
_cell.length_a   1.000
_cell.length_b   1.000
_cell.length_c   1.000
_cell.angle_alpha   90.00
_cell.angle_beta   90.00
_cell.angle_gamma   90.00
#
_symmetry.space_group_name_H-M   'P 1'
#
loop_
_entity.id
_entity.type
_entity.pdbx_description
1 polymer ?
#
loop_
_entity_poly.entity_id
_entity_poly.type
_entity_poly.pdbx_seq_one_letter_code
_entity_poly.pdbx_strand_id
1 'polypeptide(L)'
;MLKNTGLIKLLALSFLILTGGCSAHEVKPTVPMTVFNPSPGTFNVKVVLFQLKGNGNPQQIESGIVPIEQNIIMALKGLGYDYAPDGDVNYLIEARIGSISPKLAAQAQSQHIGFAFESFSGWPGFNDYPVIVNEWTPEIQRIKSGPDSCFITMQILIKEVKQQRDSVIYHGTPRPMEVSYALGCPFAQCGQGAGQALTKYLVQLFSRSAQN
;
A
#
# COMPACT_ATOMS: atom_id res chain seq x y z
N MET A 1 -52.05 -16.86 -29.10
CA MET A 1 -51.22 -16.94 -27.88
C MET A 1 -49.71 -17.10 -28.15
N LEU A 2 -49.17 -16.75 -29.34
CA LEU A 2 -47.74 -16.92 -29.67
C LEU A 2 -46.87 -15.63 -29.59
N LYS A 3 -47.46 -14.44 -29.43
CA LYS A 3 -46.69 -13.17 -29.43
C LYS A 3 -46.09 -12.80 -28.07
N ASN A 4 -46.69 -13.24 -26.95
CA ASN A 4 -46.25 -12.83 -25.61
C ASN A 4 -45.11 -13.71 -25.05
N THR A 5 -44.94 -14.94 -25.54
CA THR A 5 -43.90 -15.88 -25.09
C THR A 5 -42.50 -15.51 -25.60
N GLY A 6 -42.40 -14.86 -26.76
CA GLY A 6 -41.11 -14.37 -27.29
C GLY A 6 -40.57 -13.18 -26.49
N LEU A 7 -41.45 -12.27 -26.10
CA LEU A 7 -41.10 -11.08 -25.31
C LEU A 7 -40.63 -11.45 -23.90
N ILE A 8 -41.28 -12.44 -23.27
CA ILE A 8 -40.89 -12.96 -21.94
C ILE A 8 -39.52 -13.64 -21.99
N LYS A 9 -39.22 -14.41 -23.03
CA LYS A 9 -37.90 -15.06 -23.21
C LYS A 9 -36.79 -14.03 -23.43
N LEU A 10 -37.06 -12.96 -24.16
CA LEU A 10 -36.08 -11.89 -24.41
C LEU A 10 -35.79 -11.07 -23.14
N LEU A 11 -36.83 -10.77 -22.35
CA LEU A 11 -36.69 -10.13 -21.04
C LEU A 11 -35.91 -11.00 -20.05
N ALA A 12 -36.18 -12.31 -20.01
CA ALA A 12 -35.44 -13.24 -19.14
C ALA A 12 -33.96 -13.36 -19.53
N LEU A 13 -33.66 -13.38 -20.83
CA LEU A 13 -32.28 -13.41 -21.34
C LEU A 13 -31.54 -12.11 -21.02
N SER A 14 -32.22 -10.97 -21.15
CA SER A 14 -31.65 -9.65 -20.80
C SER A 14 -31.32 -9.55 -19.31
N PHE A 15 -32.19 -10.08 -18.44
CA PHE A 15 -31.96 -10.10 -17.00
C PHE A 15 -30.77 -11.01 -16.61
N LEU A 16 -30.63 -12.17 -17.27
CA LEU A 16 -29.48 -13.07 -17.07
C LEU A 16 -28.15 -12.45 -17.50
N ILE A 17 -28.12 -11.70 -18.61
CA ILE A 17 -26.91 -10.99 -19.08
C ILE A 17 -26.54 -9.85 -18.12
N LEU A 18 -27.53 -9.15 -17.55
CA LEU A 18 -27.29 -8.06 -16.59
C LEU A 18 -26.79 -8.57 -15.22
N THR A 19 -27.15 -9.79 -14.81
CA THR A 19 -26.64 -10.40 -13.57
C THR A 19 -25.27 -11.08 -13.72
N GLY A 20 -24.81 -11.31 -14.95
CA GLY A 20 -23.51 -11.94 -15.23
C GLY A 20 -22.30 -11.01 -15.15
N GLY A 21 -22.52 -9.73 -14.85
CA GLY A 21 -21.49 -8.68 -14.88
C GLY A 21 -20.78 -8.39 -13.55
N CYS A 22 -20.78 -9.30 -12.58
CA CYS A 22 -19.80 -9.22 -11.49
C CYS A 22 -18.49 -9.81 -11.99
N SER A 23 -17.74 -9.04 -12.76
CA SER A 23 -16.33 -9.33 -13.03
C SER A 23 -15.63 -9.31 -11.67
N ALA A 24 -15.49 -10.47 -11.04
CA ALA A 24 -14.62 -10.65 -9.91
C ALA A 24 -13.24 -10.15 -10.35
N HIS A 25 -12.80 -9.02 -9.78
CA HIS A 25 -11.39 -8.67 -9.86
C HIS A 25 -10.64 -9.87 -9.27
N GLU A 26 -9.93 -10.62 -10.12
CA GLU A 26 -9.01 -11.64 -9.66
C GLU A 26 -7.94 -10.93 -8.82
N VAL A 27 -8.11 -10.94 -7.51
CA VAL A 27 -7.12 -10.46 -6.57
C VAL A 27 -5.95 -11.42 -6.66
N LYS A 28 -4.92 -11.05 -7.44
CA LYS A 28 -3.67 -11.81 -7.47
C LYS A 28 -3.08 -11.79 -6.05
N PRO A 29 -2.75 -12.96 -5.47
CA PRO A 29 -2.18 -13.02 -4.14
C PRO A 29 -0.81 -12.30 -4.15
N THR A 30 -0.57 -11.49 -3.12
CA THR A 30 0.72 -10.82 -2.96
C THR A 30 1.81 -11.84 -2.60
N VAL A 31 3.01 -11.62 -3.10
CA VAL A 31 4.21 -12.39 -2.78
C VAL A 31 4.96 -11.71 -1.64
N PRO A 32 5.55 -12.45 -0.69
CA PRO A 32 6.37 -11.86 0.37
C PRO A 32 7.56 -11.06 -0.21
N MET A 33 7.85 -9.89 0.36
CA MET A 33 9.01 -9.06 -0.01
C MET A 33 10.35 -9.80 0.17
N THR A 34 10.40 -10.87 0.96
CA THR A 34 11.62 -11.66 1.20
C THR A 34 12.18 -12.34 -0.06
N VAL A 35 11.33 -12.64 -1.04
CA VAL A 35 11.74 -13.23 -2.33
C VAL A 35 11.84 -12.20 -3.45
N PHE A 36 11.65 -10.91 -3.14
CA PHE A 36 11.86 -9.84 -4.10
C PHE A 36 13.35 -9.73 -4.43
N ASN A 37 13.68 -9.87 -5.71
CA ASN A 37 15.01 -9.72 -6.24
C ASN A 37 14.92 -8.86 -7.51
N PRO A 38 14.94 -7.53 -7.39
CA PRO A 38 14.80 -6.65 -8.54
C PRO A 38 15.99 -6.84 -9.49
N SER A 39 15.89 -6.36 -10.72
CA SER A 39 17.02 -6.12 -11.62
C SER A 39 17.08 -4.63 -11.94
N PRO A 40 18.21 -4.07 -12.42
CA PRO A 40 18.25 -2.68 -12.85
C PRO A 40 17.14 -2.40 -13.87
N GLY A 41 16.51 -1.23 -13.76
CA GLY A 41 15.35 -0.89 -14.57
C GLY A 41 14.72 0.44 -14.14
N THR A 42 13.56 0.73 -14.71
CA THR A 42 12.81 1.96 -14.45
C THR A 42 11.85 1.78 -13.27
N PHE A 43 11.64 2.85 -12.50
CA PHE A 43 10.70 2.85 -11.38
C PHE A 43 9.90 4.14 -11.26
N ASN A 44 8.76 4.02 -10.62
CA ASN A 44 8.01 5.15 -10.07
C ASN A 44 7.67 4.85 -8.61
N VAL A 45 7.58 5.89 -7.79
CA VAL A 45 7.30 5.77 -6.36
C VAL A 45 6.20 6.73 -5.95
N LYS A 46 5.33 6.25 -5.06
CA LYS A 46 4.32 7.04 -4.40
C LYS A 46 4.34 6.79 -2.91
N VAL A 47 4.25 7.85 -2.12
CA VAL A 47 4.15 7.79 -0.67
C VAL A 47 2.78 8.30 -0.22
N VAL A 48 2.13 7.55 0.66
CA VAL A 48 0.87 7.93 1.29
C VAL A 48 1.10 8.00 2.79
N LEU A 49 0.87 9.16 3.37
CA LEU A 49 0.98 9.35 4.83
C LEU A 49 -0.40 9.32 5.47
N PHE A 50 -0.49 8.74 6.65
CA PHE A 50 -1.70 8.78 7.46
C PHE A 50 -1.42 8.87 8.96
N GLN A 51 -2.45 9.22 9.72
CA GLN A 51 -2.50 9.15 11.18
C GLN A 51 -3.87 8.67 11.64
N LEU A 52 -4.00 8.33 12.93
CA LEU A 52 -5.31 8.06 13.54
C LEU A 52 -5.88 9.34 14.15
N LYS A 53 -7.18 9.55 13.95
CA LYS A 53 -7.97 10.54 14.68
C LYS A 53 -8.18 10.06 16.13
N GLY A 54 -8.63 10.96 17.01
CA GLY A 54 -8.89 10.63 18.43
C GLY A 54 -9.93 9.51 18.66
N ASN A 55 -10.72 9.17 17.63
CA ASN A 55 -11.67 8.05 17.63
C ASN A 55 -11.12 6.78 16.97
N GLY A 56 -9.82 6.73 16.63
CA GLY A 56 -9.18 5.58 15.99
C GLY A 56 -9.28 5.54 14.46
N ASN A 57 -10.04 6.42 13.81
CA ASN A 57 -10.20 6.38 12.35
C ASN A 57 -8.97 6.92 11.62
N PRO A 58 -8.56 6.32 10.49
CA PRO A 58 -7.45 6.83 9.71
C PRO A 58 -7.76 8.18 9.04
N GLN A 59 -6.73 8.99 8.86
CA GLN A 59 -6.74 10.26 8.15
C GLN A 59 -5.47 10.36 7.30
N GLN A 60 -5.63 10.58 6.00
CA GLN A 60 -4.51 10.88 5.11
C GLN A 60 -3.96 12.28 5.36
N ILE A 61 -2.65 12.42 5.17
CA ILE A 61 -1.89 13.65 5.38
C ILE A 61 -1.08 13.92 4.12
N GLU A 62 -1.21 15.11 3.54
CA GLU A 62 -0.44 15.48 2.34
C GLU A 62 0.93 16.07 2.70
N SER A 63 1.02 16.77 3.82
CA SER A 63 2.25 17.42 4.27
C SER A 63 3.35 16.39 4.54
N GLY A 64 4.49 16.53 3.86
CA GLY A 64 5.67 15.69 4.06
C GLY A 64 5.83 14.54 3.07
N ILE A 65 4.87 14.30 2.16
CA ILE A 65 4.98 13.27 1.11
C ILE A 65 6.15 13.57 0.16
N VAL A 66 6.15 14.78 -0.42
CA VAL A 66 7.08 15.16 -1.50
C VAL A 66 8.56 15.01 -1.10
N PRO A 67 9.03 15.48 0.07
CA PRO A 67 10.42 15.27 0.47
C PRO A 67 10.80 13.80 0.65
N ILE A 68 9.86 12.94 1.08
CA ILE A 68 10.12 11.51 1.27
C ILE A 68 10.28 10.84 -0.10
N GLU A 69 9.39 11.11 -1.05
CA GLU A 69 9.48 10.61 -2.42
C GLU A 69 10.79 11.03 -3.08
N GLN A 70 11.19 12.29 -2.96
CA GLN A 70 12.46 12.79 -3.50
C GLN A 70 13.67 12.04 -2.94
N ASN A 71 13.70 11.77 -1.63
CA ASN A 71 14.78 11.00 -1.02
C ASN A 71 14.87 9.57 -1.55
N ILE A 72 13.72 8.91 -1.74
CA ILE A 72 13.66 7.57 -2.32
C ILE A 72 14.14 7.60 -3.77
N ILE A 73 13.67 8.57 -4.56
CA ILE A 73 14.05 8.75 -5.96
C ILE A 73 15.58 8.90 -6.06
N MET A 74 16.17 9.81 -5.29
CA MET A 74 17.62 10.02 -5.30
C MET A 74 18.39 8.76 -4.88
N ALA A 75 17.93 8.06 -3.84
CA ALA A 75 18.61 6.87 -3.34
C ALA A 75 18.59 5.72 -4.35
N LEU A 76 17.44 5.44 -4.98
CA LEU A 76 17.34 4.37 -5.98
C LEU A 76 18.06 4.73 -7.28
N LYS A 77 18.06 6.01 -7.68
CA LYS A 77 18.93 6.49 -8.78
C LYS A 77 20.42 6.28 -8.49
N GLY A 78 20.83 6.48 -7.24
CA GLY A 78 22.19 6.18 -6.79
C GLY A 78 22.58 4.69 -6.88
N LEU A 79 21.59 3.79 -6.99
CA LEU A 79 21.81 2.35 -7.19
C LEU A 79 21.74 1.93 -8.68
N GLY A 80 21.55 2.86 -9.61
CA GLY A 80 21.47 2.59 -11.04
C GLY A 80 20.05 2.31 -11.58
N TYR A 81 19.01 2.66 -10.82
CA TYR A 81 17.61 2.60 -11.30
C TYR A 81 17.18 3.94 -11.88
N ASP A 82 16.35 3.92 -12.92
CA ASP A 82 15.91 5.13 -13.61
C ASP A 82 14.50 5.55 -13.16
N TYR A 83 14.36 6.77 -12.68
CA TYR A 83 13.05 7.31 -12.30
C TYR A 83 12.27 7.74 -13.54
N ALA A 84 11.06 7.20 -13.71
CA ALA A 84 10.16 7.50 -14.82
C ALA A 84 8.73 7.75 -14.29
N PRO A 85 8.33 9.02 -14.07
CA PRO A 85 7.02 9.35 -13.48
C PRO A 85 5.83 9.06 -14.40
N ASP A 86 6.02 9.21 -15.72
CA ASP A 86 4.96 9.21 -16.73
C ASP A 86 5.07 8.06 -17.75
N GLY A 87 5.87 7.02 -17.45
CA GLY A 87 6.21 5.95 -18.40
C GLY A 87 5.88 4.55 -17.93
N ASP A 88 6.03 3.58 -18.84
CA ASP A 88 6.05 2.15 -18.50
C ASP A 88 7.27 1.87 -17.61
N VAL A 89 7.01 1.46 -16.36
CA VAL A 89 8.06 1.16 -15.38
C VAL A 89 8.20 -0.32 -15.11
N ASN A 90 9.41 -0.77 -14.82
CA ASN A 90 9.64 -2.12 -14.30
C ASN A 90 9.08 -2.27 -12.88
N TYR A 91 9.14 -1.21 -12.07
CA TYR A 91 8.72 -1.22 -10.67
C TYR A 91 7.81 -0.04 -10.33
N LEU A 92 6.59 -0.35 -9.87
CA LEU A 92 5.71 0.62 -9.20
C LEU A 92 5.81 0.40 -7.70
N ILE A 93 6.28 1.41 -6.97
CA ILE A 93 6.48 1.35 -5.52
C ILE A 93 5.42 2.21 -4.85
N GLU A 94 4.64 1.62 -3.95
CA GLU A 94 3.74 2.34 -3.05
C GLU A 94 4.19 2.11 -1.61
N ALA A 95 4.48 3.20 -0.91
CA ALA A 95 4.83 3.18 0.50
C ALA A 95 3.76 3.92 1.31
N ARG A 96 3.12 3.20 2.22
CA ARG A 96 2.09 3.74 3.10
C ARG A 96 2.67 3.83 4.50
N ILE A 97 2.72 5.04 5.05
CA ILE A 97 3.37 5.31 6.35
C ILE A 97 2.34 5.91 7.30
N GLY A 98 2.21 5.29 8.47
CA GLY A 98 1.23 5.67 9.48
C GLY A 98 1.85 6.02 10.81
N SER A 99 1.31 7.02 11.50
CA SER A 99 1.51 7.15 12.94
C SER A 99 0.29 6.63 13.71
N ILE A 100 0.52 5.68 14.61
CA ILE A 100 -0.54 4.95 15.33
C ILE A 100 -0.21 4.83 16.82
N SER A 101 -1.25 4.91 17.67
CA SER A 101 -1.18 4.41 19.06
C SER A 101 -1.75 2.99 19.08
N PRO A 102 -1.00 1.95 19.44
CA PRO A 102 -1.48 0.56 19.44
C PRO A 102 -2.76 0.37 20.26
N LYS A 103 -2.98 1.17 21.31
CA LYS A 103 -4.23 1.12 22.10
C LYS A 103 -5.43 1.68 21.35
N LEU A 104 -5.28 2.83 20.68
CA LEU A 104 -6.34 3.40 19.83
C LEU A 104 -6.57 2.52 18.59
N ALA A 105 -5.49 1.94 18.08
CA ALA A 105 -5.50 1.07 16.93
C ALA A 105 -6.14 -0.31 17.26
N ALA A 106 -6.14 -0.74 18.52
CA ALA A 106 -6.82 -1.95 18.97
C ALA A 106 -8.35 -1.81 19.17
N GLN A 107 -8.91 -0.60 19.09
CA GLN A 107 -10.37 -0.37 19.17
C GLN A 107 -11.07 -0.94 17.92
N ALA A 108 -12.30 -1.46 18.05
CA ALA A 108 -12.96 -2.29 17.03
C ALA A 108 -13.12 -1.62 15.63
N GLN A 109 -13.25 -0.29 15.56
CA GLN A 109 -13.30 0.45 14.29
C GLN A 109 -11.95 0.51 13.58
N SER A 110 -10.86 0.38 14.35
CA SER A 110 -9.46 0.45 13.93
C SER A 110 -8.89 -0.92 13.52
N GLN A 111 -9.59 -2.04 13.75
CA GLN A 111 -9.12 -3.36 13.32
C GLN A 111 -9.11 -3.54 11.80
N HIS A 112 -9.78 -2.63 11.08
CA HIS A 112 -9.69 -2.46 9.63
C HIS A 112 -8.48 -1.61 9.21
N ILE A 113 -7.47 -1.42 10.07
CA ILE A 113 -6.16 -0.84 9.69
C ILE A 113 -5.38 -1.90 8.89
N GLY A 114 -6.02 -2.39 7.83
CA GLY A 114 -5.38 -2.59 6.57
C GLY A 114 -5.49 -1.29 5.83
N PHE A 115 -4.35 -0.84 5.35
CA PHE A 115 -4.13 0.36 4.56
C PHE A 115 -4.95 0.46 3.24
N ALA A 116 -6.07 -0.24 3.10
CA ALA A 116 -7.06 -0.04 2.06
C ALA A 116 -7.91 1.18 2.39
N PHE A 117 -7.39 2.36 2.07
CA PHE A 117 -8.24 3.51 1.84
C PHE A 117 -8.92 3.32 0.48
N GLU A 118 -10.25 3.42 0.44
CA GLU A 118 -11.03 3.25 -0.79
C GLU A 118 -10.51 4.19 -1.89
N SER A 119 -10.15 3.58 -3.03
CA SER A 119 -9.91 4.20 -4.35
C SER A 119 -9.16 5.54 -4.33
N PHE A 120 -7.83 5.51 -4.50
CA PHE A 120 -7.05 6.72 -4.71
C PHE A 120 -6.70 6.93 -6.19
N SER A 121 -7.29 7.95 -6.81
CA SER A 121 -7.19 8.29 -8.24
C SER A 121 -5.86 8.96 -8.63
N GLY A 122 -4.73 8.27 -8.44
CA GLY A 122 -3.40 8.82 -8.72
C GLY A 122 -2.76 8.33 -10.02
N TRP A 123 -3.09 7.13 -10.49
CA TRP A 123 -2.56 6.54 -11.72
C TRP A 123 -3.30 5.23 -12.02
N PRO A 124 -3.63 4.87 -13.28
CA PRO A 124 -4.33 3.61 -13.59
C PRO A 124 -3.63 2.37 -13.00
N GLY A 125 -2.29 2.35 -13.00
CA GLY A 125 -1.51 1.22 -12.47
C GLY A 125 -1.57 1.03 -10.95
N PHE A 126 -1.94 2.08 -10.19
CA PHE A 126 -2.17 2.04 -8.74
C PHE A 126 -3.65 1.90 -8.37
N ASN A 127 -4.57 2.09 -9.34
CA ASN A 127 -6.01 1.90 -9.13
C ASN A 127 -6.39 0.42 -8.98
N ASP A 128 -5.59 -0.49 -9.55
CA ASP A 128 -5.80 -1.94 -9.51
C ASP A 128 -5.11 -2.64 -8.32
N TYR A 129 -4.67 -1.89 -7.30
CA TYR A 129 -3.95 -2.44 -6.14
C TYR A 129 -4.94 -3.00 -5.11
N PRO A 130 -5.20 -4.32 -5.06
CA PRO A 130 -6.27 -4.87 -4.25
C PRO A 130 -5.62 -5.51 -3.02
N VAL A 131 -5.17 -4.68 -2.07
CA VAL A 131 -4.63 -5.22 -0.82
C VAL A 131 -5.27 -4.52 0.37
N ILE A 132 -6.34 -5.16 0.85
CA ILE A 132 -6.87 -4.97 2.19
C ILE A 132 -6.02 -5.82 3.13
N VAL A 133 -5.07 -5.23 3.85
CA VAL A 133 -4.26 -5.97 4.85
C VAL A 133 -4.94 -5.93 6.20
N ASN A 134 -5.92 -6.82 6.42
CA ASN A 134 -6.66 -6.93 7.69
C ASN A 134 -5.81 -7.40 8.89
N GLU A 135 -4.48 -7.49 8.75
CA GLU A 135 -3.61 -8.11 9.75
C GLU A 135 -2.66 -7.10 10.37
N TRP A 136 -2.84 -6.91 11.68
CA TRP A 136 -1.81 -6.40 12.55
C TRP A 136 -0.55 -7.26 12.40
N THR A 137 0.61 -6.63 12.24
CA THR A 137 1.84 -7.39 12.42
C THR A 137 1.80 -8.03 13.82
N PRO A 138 2.27 -9.28 13.99
CA PRO A 138 2.28 -9.96 15.29
C PRO A 138 2.95 -9.12 16.40
N GLU A 139 3.83 -8.21 16.01
CA GLU A 139 4.49 -7.26 16.89
C GLU A 139 3.55 -6.20 17.46
N ILE A 140 2.69 -5.56 16.65
CA ILE A 140 1.70 -4.60 17.18
C ILE A 140 0.68 -5.29 18.10
N GLN A 141 0.32 -6.54 17.82
CA GLN A 141 -0.56 -7.33 18.70
C GLN A 141 0.05 -7.56 20.09
N ARG A 142 1.38 -7.69 20.19
CA ARG A 142 2.07 -7.79 21.48
C ARG A 142 2.14 -6.43 22.20
N ILE A 143 2.24 -5.35 21.45
CA ILE A 143 2.48 -4.01 21.99
C ILE A 143 1.19 -3.35 22.50
N LYS A 144 0.01 -3.77 22.03
CA LYS A 144 -1.30 -3.18 22.45
C LYS A 144 -1.56 -3.23 23.97
N SER A 145 -0.93 -4.15 24.69
CA SER A 145 -1.02 -4.28 26.15
C SER A 145 0.05 -3.48 26.91
N GLY A 146 0.94 -2.77 26.21
CA GLY A 146 2.00 -1.95 26.76
C GLY A 146 1.55 -0.53 27.19
N PRO A 147 2.49 0.34 27.60
CA PRO A 147 2.22 1.74 27.93
C PRO A 147 1.68 2.52 26.73
N ASP A 148 1.13 3.71 26.97
CA ASP A 148 0.75 4.61 25.87
C ASP A 148 2.00 5.09 25.14
N SER A 149 2.25 4.50 23.97
CA SER A 149 3.29 4.95 23.05
C SER A 149 2.77 5.03 21.62
N CYS A 150 3.46 5.86 20.85
CA CYS A 150 3.19 6.04 19.43
C CYS A 150 4.18 5.22 18.62
N PHE A 151 3.72 4.70 17.49
CA PHE A 151 4.53 3.96 16.54
C PHE A 151 4.38 4.55 15.15
N ILE A 152 5.47 4.53 14.40
CA ILE A 152 5.44 4.63 12.96
C ILE A 152 5.38 3.23 12.38
N THR A 153 4.33 2.95 11.62
CA THR A 153 4.15 1.71 10.86
C THR A 153 4.28 2.00 9.37
N MET A 154 4.76 1.00 8.62
CA MET A 154 4.95 1.10 7.19
C MET A 154 4.41 -0.14 6.50
N GLN A 155 3.77 0.07 5.37
CA GLN A 155 3.49 -0.98 4.39
C GLN A 155 4.11 -0.58 3.07
N ILE A 156 4.81 -1.53 2.47
CA ILE A 156 5.48 -1.34 1.19
C ILE A 156 4.94 -2.38 0.23
N LEU A 157 4.54 -1.87 -0.92
CA LEU A 157 3.98 -2.62 -2.02
C LEU A 157 4.83 -2.32 -3.25
N ILE A 158 5.30 -3.37 -3.92
CA ILE A 158 6.07 -3.24 -5.16
C ILE A 158 5.41 -4.10 -6.22
N LYS A 159 4.91 -3.47 -7.27
CA LYS A 159 4.42 -4.16 -8.46
C LYS A 159 5.56 -4.22 -9.46
N GLU A 160 6.04 -5.42 -9.72
CA GLU A 160 6.98 -5.68 -10.80
C GLU A 160 6.20 -5.96 -12.09
N VAL A 161 6.52 -5.23 -13.15
CA VAL A 161 5.93 -5.38 -14.48
C VAL A 161 7.00 -5.89 -15.43
N LYS A 162 6.96 -7.20 -15.74
CA LYS A 162 7.83 -7.79 -16.76
C LYS A 162 7.10 -7.85 -18.10
N GLN A 163 7.68 -7.16 -19.10
CA GLN A 163 7.35 -7.31 -20.52
C GLN A 163 5.83 -7.42 -20.80
N GLN A 164 5.05 -6.54 -20.17
CA GLN A 164 3.60 -6.35 -20.39
C GLN A 164 2.70 -7.59 -20.18
N ARG A 165 3.12 -8.66 -19.47
CA ARG A 165 2.23 -9.83 -19.23
C ARG A 165 2.12 -10.30 -17.78
N ASP A 166 3.18 -10.22 -16.99
CA ASP A 166 3.13 -10.71 -15.60
C ASP A 166 3.40 -9.58 -14.60
N SER A 167 2.33 -9.16 -13.93
CA SER A 167 2.38 -8.29 -12.76
C SER A 167 2.47 -9.12 -11.48
N VAL A 168 3.58 -9.03 -10.75
CA VAL A 168 3.72 -9.62 -9.41
C VAL A 168 3.68 -8.50 -8.39
N ILE A 169 2.87 -8.64 -7.34
CA ILE A 169 2.80 -7.67 -6.26
C ILE A 169 3.57 -8.22 -5.06
N TYR A 170 4.69 -7.62 -4.73
CA TYR A 170 5.44 -7.88 -3.50
C TYR A 170 4.89 -7.04 -2.35
N HIS A 171 4.76 -7.65 -1.18
CA HIS A 171 4.26 -7.01 0.03
C HIS A 171 5.22 -7.21 1.21
N GLY A 172 5.51 -6.13 1.92
CA GLY A 172 6.36 -6.14 3.10
C GLY A 172 5.97 -5.06 4.11
N THR A 173 6.08 -5.38 5.39
CA THR A 173 5.83 -4.47 6.50
C THR A 173 7.10 -4.37 7.35
N PRO A 174 7.91 -3.32 7.17
CA PRO A 174 9.06 -3.07 8.03
C PRO A 174 8.64 -3.05 9.51
N ARG A 175 9.60 -3.35 10.39
CA ARG A 175 9.38 -3.32 11.84
C ARG A 175 8.87 -1.94 12.27
N PRO A 176 7.76 -1.85 13.03
CA PRO A 176 7.27 -0.58 13.56
C PRO A 176 8.34 0.13 14.39
N MET A 177 8.41 1.45 14.27
CA MET A 177 9.36 2.28 15.03
C MET A 177 8.62 2.98 16.17
N GLU A 178 9.05 2.77 17.40
CA GLU A 178 8.51 3.49 18.55
C GLU A 178 8.99 4.94 18.55
N VAL A 179 8.10 5.86 18.92
CA VAL A 179 8.42 7.29 19.05
C VAL A 179 7.93 7.83 20.38
N SER A 180 8.74 8.71 20.96
CA SER A 180 8.48 9.30 22.27
C SER A 180 7.42 10.39 22.18
N TYR A 181 6.15 9.98 22.06
CA TYR A 181 5.01 10.89 22.08
C TYR A 181 3.80 10.27 22.78
N ALA A 182 3.12 11.04 23.63
CA ALA A 182 2.16 10.49 24.58
C ALA A 182 0.69 10.59 24.15
N LEU A 183 0.29 11.49 23.23
CA LEU A 183 -1.14 11.79 22.99
C LEU A 183 -1.50 11.90 21.50
N GLY A 184 -2.19 10.89 20.97
CA GLY A 184 -2.87 10.98 19.65
C GLY A 184 -2.01 10.76 18.42
N CYS A 185 -0.69 10.60 18.56
CA CYS A 185 0.25 10.21 17.50
C CYS A 185 0.11 11.01 16.18
N PRO A 186 0.22 12.35 16.21
CA PRO A 186 0.19 13.15 15.00
C PRO A 186 1.45 12.89 14.18
N PHE A 187 1.28 12.63 12.89
CA PHE A 187 2.42 12.29 12.01
C PHE A 187 3.47 13.41 11.97
N ALA A 188 3.06 14.68 12.07
CA ALA A 188 3.99 15.81 12.07
C ALA A 188 5.03 15.77 13.20
N GLN A 189 4.72 15.12 14.33
CA GLN A 189 5.62 15.00 15.47
C GLN A 189 6.27 13.61 15.55
N CYS A 190 5.54 12.58 15.14
CA CYS A 190 5.99 11.20 15.19
C CYS A 190 6.81 10.77 13.96
N GLY A 191 6.61 11.42 12.82
CA GLY A 191 7.17 11.00 11.52
C GLY A 191 8.65 11.32 11.33
N GLN A 192 9.32 11.90 12.32
CA GLN A 192 10.75 12.18 12.24
C GLN A 192 11.53 10.87 12.02
N GLY A 193 12.35 10.84 10.97
CA GLY A 193 13.11 9.63 10.59
C GLY A 193 12.30 8.57 9.83
N ALA A 194 10.98 8.70 9.69
CA ALA A 194 10.15 7.79 8.90
C ALA A 194 10.62 7.70 7.44
N GLY A 195 10.86 8.86 6.81
CA GLY A 195 11.38 8.90 5.44
C GLY A 195 12.76 8.25 5.31
N GLN A 196 13.65 8.45 6.28
CA GLN A 196 14.99 7.85 6.26
C GLN A 196 14.93 6.33 6.44
N ALA A 197 14.10 5.83 7.37
CA ALA A 197 13.93 4.41 7.60
C ALA A 197 13.32 3.71 6.37
N LEU A 198 12.29 4.31 5.75
CA LEU A 198 11.73 3.83 4.49
C LEU A 198 12.77 3.80 3.38
N THR A 199 13.51 4.90 3.20
CA THR A 199 14.56 5.00 2.17
C THR A 199 15.62 3.92 2.38
N LYS A 200 16.09 3.72 3.62
CA LYS A 200 17.07 2.68 3.96
C LYS A 200 16.54 1.29 3.65
N TYR A 201 15.28 1.01 3.99
CA TYR A 201 14.67 -0.29 3.70
C TYR A 201 14.56 -0.55 2.20
N LEU A 202 14.11 0.44 1.42
CA LEU A 202 14.06 0.32 -0.03
C LEU A 202 15.46 0.14 -0.63
N VAL A 203 16.46 0.91 -0.19
CA VAL A 203 17.85 0.71 -0.60
C VAL A 203 18.32 -0.71 -0.35
N GLN A 204 18.04 -1.28 0.83
CA GLN A 204 18.41 -2.66 1.16
C GLN A 204 17.72 -3.71 0.28
N LEU A 205 16.49 -3.43 -0.18
CA LEU A 205 15.78 -4.33 -1.10
C LEU A 205 16.34 -4.24 -2.51
N PHE A 206 16.54 -3.03 -3.02
CA PHE A 206 16.99 -2.77 -4.39
C PHE A 206 18.49 -2.97 -4.59
N SER A 207 19.31 -2.87 -3.54
CA SER A 207 20.75 -3.11 -3.62
C SER A 207 21.11 -4.60 -3.78
N ARG A 208 20.20 -5.53 -3.47
CA ARG A 208 20.46 -6.98 -3.57
C ARG A 208 20.78 -7.43 -4.99
N SER A 209 20.31 -6.70 -6.00
CA SER A 209 20.65 -6.97 -7.40
C SER A 209 21.90 -6.26 -7.88
N ALA A 210 22.33 -5.18 -7.24
CA ALA A 210 23.52 -4.42 -7.65
C ALA A 210 24.83 -5.10 -7.23
N GLN A 211 24.75 -6.23 -6.53
CA GLN A 211 25.90 -7.00 -6.02
C GLN A 211 26.20 -8.26 -6.86
N ASN A 212 25.43 -8.53 -7.91
CA ASN A 212 25.67 -9.59 -8.89
C ASN A 212 25.90 -8.98 -10.28
#